data_AF-Q586K0-F1
#
_entry.id   AF-Q586K0-F1
#
_cell.length_a   1.000
_cell.length_b   1.000
_cell.length_c   1.000
_cell.angle_alpha   90.00
_cell.angle_beta   90.00
_cell.angle_gamma   90.00
#
_symmetry.space_group_name_H-M   'P 1'
#
loop_
_entity.id
_entity.type
_entity.pdbx_description
1 polymer ?
#
loop_
_entity_poly.entity_id
_entity_poly.type
_entity_poly.pdbx_seq_one_letter_code
_entity_poly.pdbx_strand_id
1 'polypeptide(L)'
;MPAPSLATRHFTFTHEVPADDVFELEENAPRRVPIACVTLQMVSFNRRCFWFHIAMTREGFSAPPPPFGACAVSFSGVSGDSAATTLVDDTALPQLGFKEAQHEVGVGAPNPQAVFADSLARRLSRRLEREFTSGVAVYVACGIIGENQSDLLGTPAGYGSEVTRRFGAEVFKHAMDLICEEGLGKATAA
;
A
#
# COMPACT_ATOMS: atom_id res chain seq x y z
N MET A 1 20.60 17.30 -10.74
CA MET A 1 19.93 16.16 -10.09
C MET A 1 19.28 15.32 -11.17
N PRO A 2 19.37 13.99 -11.12
CA PRO A 2 18.64 13.14 -12.06
C PRO A 2 17.13 13.38 -11.92
N ALA A 3 16.40 13.25 -13.04
CA ALA A 3 14.94 13.34 -13.01
C ALA A 3 14.35 12.22 -12.14
N PRO A 4 13.21 12.45 -11.46
CA PRO A 4 12.52 11.38 -10.77
C PRO A 4 12.04 10.32 -11.76
N SER A 5 12.07 9.04 -11.35
CA SER A 5 11.48 7.97 -12.14
C SER A 5 10.06 7.69 -11.67
N LEU A 6 9.16 7.40 -12.60
CA LEU A 6 7.79 7.00 -12.33
C LEU A 6 7.58 5.58 -12.86
N ALA A 7 7.20 4.67 -11.97
CA ALA A 7 6.80 3.32 -12.34
C ALA A 7 5.38 3.05 -11.86
N THR A 8 4.63 2.28 -12.64
CA THR A 8 3.25 1.88 -12.29
C THR A 8 3.12 0.37 -12.47
N ARG A 9 2.45 -0.27 -11.53
CA ARG A 9 2.13 -1.69 -11.58
C ARG A 9 0.65 -1.91 -11.28
N HIS A 10 0.03 -2.72 -12.11
CA HIS A 10 -1.33 -3.20 -11.90
C HIS A 10 -1.27 -4.68 -11.55
N PHE A 11 -2.01 -5.09 -10.53
CA PHE A 11 -2.15 -6.50 -10.19
C PHE A 11 -3.54 -6.81 -9.67
N THR A 12 -4.00 -8.04 -9.88
CA THR A 12 -5.24 -8.55 -9.33
C THR A 12 -4.92 -9.37 -8.09
N PHE A 13 -5.35 -8.91 -6.92
CA PHE A 13 -5.31 -9.69 -5.71
C PHE A 13 -6.40 -10.77 -5.75
N THR A 14 -5.99 -12.01 -5.54
CA THR A 14 -6.87 -13.18 -5.53
C THR A 14 -6.81 -13.87 -4.18
N HIS A 15 -7.92 -14.49 -3.79
CA HIS A 15 -7.98 -15.33 -2.60
C HIS A 15 -8.37 -16.76 -2.98
N GLU A 16 -7.77 -17.72 -2.29
CA GLU A 16 -8.05 -19.14 -2.47
C GLU A 16 -9.19 -19.51 -1.52
N VAL A 17 -10.33 -19.92 -2.08
CA VAL A 17 -11.46 -20.45 -1.31
C VAL A 17 -11.32 -21.97 -1.26
N PRO A 18 -11.49 -22.62 -0.08
CA PRO A 18 -11.54 -24.08 0.01
C PRO A 18 -12.60 -24.67 -0.92
N ALA A 19 -12.34 -25.84 -1.49
CA ALA A 19 -13.25 -26.49 -2.44
C ALA A 19 -14.59 -26.90 -1.81
N ASP A 20 -14.65 -27.07 -0.49
CA ASP A 20 -15.80 -27.66 0.22
C ASP A 20 -17.06 -26.77 0.27
N ASP A 21 -16.97 -25.48 -0.11
CA ASP A 21 -18.11 -24.55 -0.05
C ASP A 21 -19.03 -24.58 -1.29
N VAL A 22 -18.76 -25.47 -2.28
CA VAL A 22 -19.67 -25.67 -3.41
C VAL A 22 -19.92 -27.15 -3.59
N PHE A 23 -21.09 -27.60 -3.09
CA PHE A 23 -21.66 -28.87 -3.50
C PHE A 23 -21.78 -28.87 -5.03
N GLU A 24 -21.23 -29.92 -5.65
CA GLU A 24 -21.38 -30.31 -7.07
C GLU A 24 -20.21 -29.95 -8.01
N LEU A 25 -19.57 -31.05 -8.45
CA LEU A 25 -18.92 -31.30 -9.75
C LEU A 25 -17.45 -30.84 -9.95
N GLU A 26 -16.59 -31.86 -9.87
CA GLU A 26 -15.34 -32.07 -10.62
C GLU A 26 -14.09 -31.20 -10.27
N GLU A 27 -13.03 -31.93 -9.87
CA GLU A 27 -11.67 -31.47 -9.52
C GLU A 27 -11.54 -30.49 -8.35
N ASN A 28 -11.24 -31.05 -7.17
CA ASN A 28 -10.87 -30.40 -5.89
C ASN A 28 -9.57 -29.57 -5.97
N ALA A 29 -9.47 -28.63 -6.91
CA ALA A 29 -8.43 -27.62 -6.90
C ALA A 29 -8.95 -26.35 -6.19
N PRO A 30 -8.14 -25.72 -5.31
CA PRO A 30 -8.54 -24.45 -4.69
C PRO A 30 -8.89 -23.43 -5.78
N ARG A 31 -10.08 -22.85 -5.71
CA ARG A 31 -10.52 -21.84 -6.67
C ARG A 31 -9.96 -20.48 -6.26
N ARG A 32 -9.25 -19.82 -7.17
CA ARG A 32 -8.79 -18.44 -6.99
C ARG A 32 -9.88 -17.47 -7.41
N VAL A 33 -10.39 -16.70 -6.46
CA VAL A 33 -11.40 -15.66 -6.68
C VAL A 33 -10.71 -14.29 -6.70
N PRO A 34 -10.89 -13.48 -7.76
CA PRO A 34 -10.39 -12.10 -7.76
C PRO A 34 -11.16 -11.26 -6.74
N ILE A 35 -10.43 -10.64 -5.81
CA ILE A 35 -11.01 -9.74 -4.80
C ILE A 35 -10.88 -8.29 -5.25
N ALA A 36 -9.70 -7.89 -5.71
CA ALA A 36 -9.44 -6.49 -6.02
C ALA A 36 -8.38 -6.33 -7.12
N CYS A 37 -8.64 -5.40 -8.03
CA CYS A 37 -7.61 -4.90 -8.94
C CYS A 37 -6.96 -3.67 -8.31
N VAL A 38 -5.65 -3.73 -8.08
CA VAL A 38 -4.90 -2.68 -7.40
C VAL A 38 -3.88 -2.06 -8.34
N THR A 39 -3.79 -0.74 -8.27
CA THR A 39 -2.77 0.06 -8.93
C THR A 39 -1.79 0.57 -7.90
N LEU A 40 -0.51 0.26 -8.12
CA LEU A 40 0.62 0.70 -7.34
C LEU A 40 1.46 1.65 -8.19
N GLN A 41 1.52 2.92 -7.80
CA GLN A 41 2.34 3.94 -8.45
C GLN A 41 3.51 4.27 -7.55
N MET A 42 4.72 4.32 -8.12
CA MET A 42 5.94 4.66 -7.40
C MET A 42 6.64 5.82 -8.11
N VAL A 43 6.98 6.86 -7.34
CA VAL A 43 7.91 7.90 -7.76
C VAL A 43 9.19 7.73 -6.97
N SER A 44 10.32 7.59 -7.65
CA SER A 44 11.63 7.45 -7.02
C SER A 44 12.49 8.69 -7.24
N PHE A 45 13.17 9.14 -6.18
CA PHE A 45 14.14 10.23 -6.21
C PHE A 45 15.50 9.71 -5.77
N ASN A 46 16.46 9.68 -6.70
CA ASN A 46 17.86 9.38 -6.44
C ASN A 46 18.09 8.09 -5.62
N ARG A 47 17.23 7.08 -5.79
CA ARG A 47 17.28 5.78 -5.06
C ARG A 47 17.26 5.90 -3.52
N ARG A 48 16.86 7.04 -2.97
CA ARG A 48 16.82 7.30 -1.51
C ARG A 48 15.45 7.69 -1.02
N CYS A 49 14.62 8.27 -1.87
CA CYS A 49 13.25 8.63 -1.51
C CYS A 49 12.29 7.95 -2.48
N PHE A 50 11.34 7.21 -1.92
CA PHE A 50 10.33 6.48 -2.67
C PHE A 50 8.97 6.92 -2.20
N TRP A 51 8.14 7.36 -3.13
CA TRP A 51 6.77 7.74 -2.87
C TRP A 51 5.84 6.76 -3.55
N PHE A 52 4.94 6.16 -2.78
CA PHE A 52 3.98 5.17 -3.24
C PHE A 52 2.56 5.69 -3.12
N HIS A 53 1.76 5.42 -4.15
CA HIS A 53 0.31 5.55 -4.10
C HIS A 53 -0.33 4.22 -4.45
N ILE A 54 -1.21 3.77 -3.57
CA ILE A 54 -1.85 2.45 -3.60
C ILE A 54 -3.34 2.68 -3.62
N ALA A 55 -3.98 2.33 -4.73
CA ALA A 55 -5.43 2.50 -4.86
C ALA A 55 -6.06 1.41 -5.71
N MET A 56 -7.38 1.33 -5.68
CA MET A 56 -8.13 0.46 -6.59
C MET A 56 -7.92 0.92 -8.04
N THR A 57 -7.75 -0.02 -8.95
CA THR A 57 -7.62 0.26 -10.39
C THR A 57 -8.91 0.88 -10.91
N ARG A 58 -8.79 1.98 -11.66
CA ARG A 58 -9.94 2.66 -12.27
C ARG A 58 -10.62 1.76 -13.30
N GLU A 59 -11.95 1.72 -13.25
CA GLU A 59 -12.77 1.10 -14.29
C GLU A 59 -12.98 2.08 -15.45
N GLY A 60 -11.98 2.15 -16.34
CA GLY A 60 -12.05 2.97 -17.56
C GLY A 60 -11.53 4.40 -17.42
N PHE A 61 -11.45 5.09 -18.57
CA PHE A 61 -10.78 6.39 -18.70
C PHE A 61 -11.56 7.57 -18.10
N SER A 62 -12.90 7.47 -18.03
CA SER A 62 -13.79 8.52 -17.54
C SER A 62 -14.06 8.47 -16.03
N ALA A 63 -13.76 7.35 -15.36
CA ALA A 63 -13.90 7.23 -13.90
C ALA A 63 -13.05 8.29 -13.20
N PRO A 64 -13.42 8.85 -12.03
CA PRO A 64 -12.56 9.82 -11.34
C PRO A 64 -11.18 9.22 -10.99
N PRO A 65 -10.13 10.05 -10.82
CA PRO A 65 -8.85 9.56 -10.31
C PRO A 65 -9.07 8.96 -8.91
N PRO A 66 -8.33 7.90 -8.52
CA PRO A 66 -8.46 7.34 -7.19
C PRO A 66 -8.08 8.39 -6.14
N PRO A 67 -8.74 8.37 -4.98
CA PRO A 67 -8.36 9.26 -3.88
C PRO A 67 -6.96 8.90 -3.40
N PHE A 68 -6.21 9.86 -2.85
CA PHE A 68 -4.90 9.58 -2.25
C PHE A 68 -5.02 8.84 -0.91
N GLY A 69 -6.14 9.05 -0.20
CA GLY A 69 -6.39 8.49 1.13
C GLY A 69 -5.39 8.95 2.19
N ALA A 70 -5.30 8.20 3.30
CA ALA A 70 -4.34 8.50 4.37
C ALA A 70 -2.90 8.22 3.93
N CYS A 71 -1.95 8.96 4.50
CA CYS A 71 -0.54 8.77 4.17
C CYS A 71 0.36 8.65 5.41
N ALA A 72 1.45 7.91 5.24
CA ALA A 72 2.48 7.75 6.24
C ALA A 72 3.85 7.81 5.59
N VAL A 73 4.83 8.31 6.34
CA VAL A 73 6.24 8.31 5.95
C VAL A 73 7.07 7.56 6.99
N SER A 74 8.09 6.83 6.55
CA SER A 74 9.08 6.21 7.41
C SER A 74 10.49 6.48 6.90
N PHE A 75 11.39 6.75 7.84
CA PHE A 75 12.82 6.98 7.59
C PHE A 75 13.64 5.87 8.24
N SER A 76 14.67 5.42 7.53
CA SER A 76 15.64 4.42 8.00
C SER A 76 17.06 4.86 7.65
N GLY A 77 18.07 4.47 8.42
CA GLY A 77 19.49 4.73 8.11
C GLY A 77 19.98 6.18 8.24
N VAL A 78 19.18 7.07 8.83
CA VAL A 78 19.59 8.46 9.12
C VAL A 78 20.29 8.46 10.49
N SER A 79 21.61 8.35 10.50
CA SER A 79 22.42 8.45 11.73
C SER A 79 22.38 9.88 12.26
N GLY A 80 21.56 10.12 13.29
CA GLY A 80 21.45 11.38 14.00
C GLY A 80 20.18 11.42 14.85
N ASP A 81 20.17 10.72 15.98
CA ASP A 81 19.23 10.83 17.13
C ASP A 81 17.70 10.82 16.89
N SER A 82 17.22 10.64 15.67
CA SER A 82 15.78 10.56 15.40
C SER A 82 15.37 9.09 15.38
N ALA A 83 14.83 8.62 16.51
CA ALA A 83 13.90 7.48 16.50
C ALA A 83 13.03 7.61 15.26
N ALA A 84 13.06 6.62 14.35
CA ALA A 84 12.34 6.64 13.08
C ALA A 84 10.99 7.37 13.23
N THR A 85 10.95 8.65 12.85
CA THR A 85 9.78 9.48 13.08
C THR A 85 8.81 9.12 11.97
N THR A 86 7.91 8.17 12.24
CA THR A 86 6.74 8.03 11.40
C THR A 86 5.91 9.29 11.58
N LEU A 87 5.73 10.08 10.51
CA LEU A 87 4.67 11.07 10.46
C LEU A 87 3.48 10.38 9.78
N VAL A 88 2.38 10.26 10.52
CA VAL A 88 1.10 9.78 9.99
C VAL A 88 0.24 11.01 9.77
N ASP A 89 -0.21 11.22 8.53
CA ASP A 89 -1.29 12.15 8.26
C ASP A 89 -2.59 11.35 8.18
N ASP A 90 -3.30 11.32 9.30
CA ASP A 90 -4.63 10.71 9.42
C ASP A 90 -5.71 11.59 8.78
N THR A 91 -5.39 12.83 8.38
CA THR A 91 -6.36 13.68 7.71
C THR A 91 -6.57 13.15 6.29
N ALA A 92 -7.79 12.69 6.00
CA ALA A 92 -8.22 12.61 4.62
C ALA A 92 -8.04 14.01 4.03
N LEU A 93 -7.14 14.16 3.04
CA LEU A 93 -7.01 15.40 2.27
C LEU A 93 -8.41 15.92 1.98
N PRO A 94 -8.72 17.18 2.33
CA PRO A 94 -10.08 17.65 2.53
C PRO A 94 -10.94 17.30 1.32
N GLN A 95 -11.81 16.29 1.50
CA GLN A 95 -12.98 16.15 0.66
C GLN A 95 -13.79 17.40 0.93
N LEU A 96 -13.72 18.34 0.00
CA LEU A 96 -14.47 19.59 -0.02
C LEU A 96 -15.96 19.21 -0.08
N GLY A 97 -16.57 18.87 1.06
CA GLY A 97 -17.95 18.36 1.08
C GLY A 97 -18.55 17.84 2.39
N PHE A 98 -17.83 17.17 3.31
CA PHE A 98 -18.47 16.56 4.49
C PHE A 98 -18.15 17.27 5.79
N LYS A 99 -18.93 18.31 6.08
CA LYS A 99 -18.81 19.19 7.24
C LYS A 99 -19.71 18.78 8.43
N GLU A 100 -20.01 17.49 8.62
CA GLU A 100 -20.94 17.05 9.68
C GLU A 100 -20.48 15.86 10.55
N ALA A 101 -19.22 15.43 10.48
CA ALA A 101 -18.68 14.45 11.44
C ALA A 101 -17.64 15.08 12.39
N GLN A 102 -18.03 16.16 13.06
CA GLN A 102 -17.51 16.51 14.38
C GLN A 102 -18.53 16.03 15.43
N HIS A 103 -18.37 14.80 15.91
CA HIS A 103 -18.87 14.42 17.24
C HIS A 103 -18.06 13.25 17.79
N GLU A 104 -17.66 13.39 19.06
CA GLU A 104 -16.86 12.47 19.87
C GLU A 104 -15.34 12.53 19.66
N VAL A 105 -14.71 13.38 20.48
CA VAL A 105 -13.32 13.26 20.92
C VAL A 105 -13.20 12.01 21.83
N GLY A 106 -13.51 10.85 21.27
CA GLY A 106 -12.94 9.59 21.74
C GLY A 106 -11.57 9.44 21.08
N VAL A 107 -10.67 8.67 21.68
CA VAL A 107 -9.46 8.20 20.96
C VAL A 107 -9.97 7.42 19.75
N GLY A 108 -10.10 8.10 18.62
CA GLY A 108 -10.72 7.57 17.42
C GLY A 108 -10.00 6.30 17.03
N ALA A 109 -10.75 5.24 16.80
CA ALA A 109 -10.19 3.98 16.32
C ALA A 109 -9.28 4.27 15.11
N PRO A 110 -8.06 3.68 15.06
CA PRO A 110 -7.07 4.05 14.06
C PRO A 110 -7.61 3.83 12.65
N ASN A 111 -7.37 4.78 11.75
CA ASN A 111 -7.77 4.64 10.34
C ASN A 111 -7.03 3.45 9.71
N PRO A 112 -7.72 2.41 9.19
CA PRO A 112 -7.08 1.25 8.59
C PRO A 112 -6.12 1.60 7.43
N GLN A 113 -6.42 2.64 6.65
CA GLN A 113 -5.53 3.13 5.59
C GLN A 113 -4.21 3.66 6.16
N ALA A 114 -4.27 4.42 7.26
CA ALA A 114 -3.11 4.98 7.91
C ALA A 114 -2.24 3.89 8.55
N VAL A 115 -2.87 2.92 9.23
CA VAL A 115 -2.19 1.75 9.81
C VAL A 115 -1.50 0.92 8.73
N PHE A 116 -2.19 0.69 7.62
CA PHE A 116 -1.63 -0.01 6.47
C PHE A 116 -0.45 0.76 5.86
N ALA A 117 -0.63 2.06 5.61
CA ALA A 117 0.41 2.93 5.04
C ALA A 117 1.66 2.97 5.92
N ASP A 118 1.52 3.16 7.24
CA ASP A 118 2.64 3.15 8.19
C ASP A 118 3.34 1.79 8.20
N SER A 119 2.58 0.70 8.33
CA SER A 119 3.13 -0.65 8.35
C SER A 119 3.95 -0.94 7.09
N LEU A 120 3.43 -0.56 5.92
CA LEU A 120 4.13 -0.75 4.66
C LEU A 120 5.37 0.16 4.55
N ALA A 121 5.25 1.45 4.89
CA ALA A 121 6.36 2.41 4.84
C ALA A 121 7.53 1.95 5.73
N ARG A 122 7.24 1.50 6.96
CA ARG A 122 8.25 0.97 7.90
C ARG A 122 8.89 -0.32 7.39
N ARG A 123 8.10 -1.24 6.85
CA ARG A 123 8.63 -2.51 6.30
C ARG A 123 9.54 -2.25 5.10
N LEU A 124 9.14 -1.36 4.18
CA LEU A 124 9.93 -0.99 3.01
C LEU A 124 11.21 -0.27 3.43
N SER A 125 11.12 0.81 4.21
CA SER A 125 12.31 1.58 4.64
C SER A 125 13.37 0.70 5.33
N ARG A 126 12.96 -0.18 6.26
CA ARG A 126 13.87 -1.15 6.91
C ARG A 126 14.47 -2.16 5.93
N ARG A 127 13.71 -2.62 4.94
CA ARG A 127 14.22 -3.55 3.93
C ARG A 127 15.23 -2.86 3.01
N LEU A 128 14.94 -1.63 2.59
CA LEU A 128 15.75 -0.86 1.66
C LEU A 128 17.05 -0.34 2.30
N GLU A 129 17.03 0.01 3.57
CA GLU A 129 18.24 0.35 4.33
C GLU A 129 19.30 -0.76 4.25
N ARG A 130 18.88 -2.03 4.32
CA ARG A 130 19.77 -3.19 4.18
C ARG A 130 20.35 -3.33 2.78
N GLU A 131 19.61 -2.92 1.74
CA GLU A 131 20.02 -3.07 0.34
C GLU A 131 20.87 -1.89 -0.14
N PHE A 132 20.54 -0.66 0.26
CA PHE A 132 21.21 0.57 -0.20
C PHE A 132 22.32 1.07 0.73
N THR A 133 22.50 0.48 1.93
CA THR A 133 23.51 0.88 2.94
C THR A 133 23.52 2.37 3.29
N SER A 134 22.40 3.06 3.04
CA SER A 134 22.26 4.50 3.18
C SER A 134 20.85 4.85 3.65
N GLY A 135 20.69 6.08 4.14
CA GLY A 135 19.41 6.57 4.61
C GLY A 135 18.36 6.57 3.49
N VAL A 136 17.20 5.99 3.77
CA VAL A 136 16.06 5.87 2.85
C VAL A 136 14.81 6.44 3.50
N ALA A 137 14.03 7.20 2.72
CA ALA A 137 12.70 7.68 3.05
C ALA A 137 11.67 6.97 2.18
N VAL A 138 10.62 6.42 2.81
CA VAL A 138 9.50 5.80 2.11
C VAL A 138 8.21 6.49 2.53
N TYR A 139 7.50 7.04 1.55
CA TYR A 139 6.19 7.64 1.69
C TYR A 139 5.17 6.69 1.07
N VAL A 140 4.07 6.44 1.77
CA VAL A 140 2.98 5.59 1.30
C VAL A 140 1.67 6.34 1.50
N ALA A 141 0.93 6.53 0.42
CA ALA A 141 -0.45 6.99 0.40
C ALA A 141 -1.37 5.83 0.02
N CYS A 142 -2.37 5.54 0.85
CA CYS A 142 -3.30 4.43 0.65
C CYS A 142 -4.72 4.93 0.36
N GLY A 143 -5.08 4.92 -0.92
CA GLY A 143 -6.35 5.33 -1.49
C GLY A 143 -7.36 4.20 -1.70
N ILE A 144 -7.23 3.07 -0.99
CA ILE A 144 -8.16 1.95 -1.12
C ILE A 144 -9.45 2.28 -0.36
N ILE A 145 -10.52 2.49 -1.11
CA ILE A 145 -11.87 2.75 -0.62
C ILE A 145 -12.85 1.75 -1.24
N GLY A 146 -14.03 1.62 -0.62
CA GLY A 146 -15.13 0.80 -1.13
C GLY A 146 -15.42 -0.44 -0.29
N GLU A 147 -16.24 -1.34 -0.83
CA GLU A 147 -16.80 -2.49 -0.11
C GLU A 147 -15.72 -3.45 0.41
N ASN A 148 -14.63 -3.62 -0.34
CA ASN A 148 -13.53 -4.52 0.02
C ASN A 148 -12.53 -3.90 1.02
N GLN A 149 -12.72 -2.65 1.46
CA GLN A 149 -11.75 -1.95 2.30
C GLN A 149 -11.49 -2.69 3.61
N SER A 150 -12.54 -3.19 4.27
CA SER A 150 -12.41 -3.92 5.54
C SER A 150 -11.69 -5.25 5.38
N ASP A 151 -11.86 -5.93 4.25
CA ASP A 151 -11.21 -7.23 4.00
C ASP A 151 -9.74 -7.05 3.64
N LEU A 152 -9.42 -6.00 2.89
CA LEU A 152 -8.06 -5.72 2.42
C LEU A 152 -7.20 -5.04 3.49
N LEU A 153 -7.76 -4.09 4.24
CA LEU A 153 -7.02 -3.24 5.18
C LEU A 153 -7.33 -3.53 6.66
N GLY A 154 -8.35 -4.34 6.93
CA GLY A 154 -8.85 -4.56 8.27
C GLY A 154 -9.86 -3.50 8.72
N THR A 155 -10.29 -3.63 9.97
CA THR A 155 -11.27 -2.73 10.57
C THR A 155 -10.60 -1.71 11.51
N PRO A 156 -11.25 -0.56 11.80
CA PRO A 156 -10.73 0.38 12.79
C PRO A 156 -10.51 -0.25 14.18
N ALA A 157 -11.22 -1.33 14.52
CA ALA A 157 -11.00 -2.09 15.74
C ALA A 157 -9.66 -2.88 15.77
N GLY A 158 -8.87 -2.84 14.69
CA GLY A 158 -7.60 -3.56 14.56
C GLY A 158 -7.75 -5.02 14.11
N TYR A 159 -8.96 -5.47 13.80
CA TYR A 159 -9.18 -6.83 13.29
C TYR A 159 -8.74 -6.91 11.83
N GLY A 160 -7.72 -7.73 11.56
CA GLY A 160 -7.28 -8.11 10.22
C GLY A 160 -7.52 -9.60 10.00
N SER A 161 -8.08 -9.96 8.85
CA SER A 161 -8.28 -11.35 8.45
C SER A 161 -7.00 -11.91 7.80
N GLU A 162 -6.98 -13.22 7.55
CA GLU A 162 -5.92 -13.84 6.73
C GLU A 162 -5.84 -13.18 5.33
N VAL A 163 -6.98 -12.70 4.80
CA VAL A 163 -7.05 -11.94 3.55
C VAL A 163 -6.26 -10.64 3.66
N THR A 164 -6.48 -9.86 4.73
CA THR A 164 -5.77 -8.60 5.01
C THR A 164 -4.25 -8.83 5.06
N ARG A 165 -3.81 -9.89 5.74
CA ARG A 165 -2.39 -10.24 5.86
C ARG A 165 -1.77 -10.62 4.51
N ARG A 166 -2.46 -11.45 3.72
CA ARG A 166 -2.01 -11.85 2.37
C ARG A 166 -1.96 -10.65 1.43
N PHE A 167 -2.97 -9.79 1.48
CA PHE A 167 -3.00 -8.56 0.70
C PHE A 167 -1.79 -7.67 0.98
N GLY A 168 -1.51 -7.40 2.27
CA GLY A 168 -0.33 -6.61 2.65
C GLY A 168 1.00 -7.26 2.28
N ALA A 169 1.08 -8.60 2.24
CA ALA A 169 2.25 -9.31 1.73
C ALA A 169 2.42 -9.13 0.21
N GLU A 170 1.33 -9.21 -0.56
CA GLU A 170 1.35 -9.08 -2.01
C GLU A 170 1.71 -7.64 -2.44
N VAL A 171 1.14 -6.64 -1.76
CA VAL A 171 1.50 -5.23 -1.97
C VAL A 171 2.99 -5.00 -1.66
N PHE A 172 3.48 -5.52 -0.53
CA PHE A 172 4.90 -5.40 -0.17
C PHE A 172 5.81 -6.01 -1.23
N LYS A 173 5.48 -7.19 -1.74
CA LYS A 173 6.21 -7.86 -2.81
C LYS A 173 6.23 -7.01 -4.09
N HIS A 174 5.07 -6.55 -4.55
CA HIS A 174 4.99 -5.73 -5.76
C HIS A 174 5.72 -4.39 -5.62
N ALA A 175 5.70 -3.76 -4.44
CA ALA A 175 6.45 -2.55 -4.17
C ALA A 175 7.97 -2.79 -4.19
N MET A 176 8.44 -3.86 -3.55
CA MET A 176 9.86 -4.23 -3.59
C MET A 176 10.33 -4.52 -5.01
N ASP A 177 9.56 -5.26 -5.79
CA ASP A 177 9.89 -5.56 -7.18
C ASP A 177 9.99 -4.27 -8.03
N LEU A 178 9.06 -3.32 -7.87
CA LEU A 178 9.14 -2.01 -8.55
C LEU A 178 10.41 -1.25 -8.17
N ILE A 179 10.77 -1.24 -6.89
CA ILE A 179 12.00 -0.58 -6.44
C ILE A 179 13.23 -1.29 -7.02
N CYS A 180 13.24 -2.62 -7.10
CA CYS A 180 14.34 -3.35 -7.70
C CYS A 180 14.47 -3.05 -9.20
N GLU A 181 13.37 -3.03 -9.94
CA GLU A 181 13.33 -2.73 -11.37
C GLU A 181 13.89 -1.32 -11.67
N GLU A 182 13.48 -0.32 -10.90
CA GLU A 182 13.89 1.08 -11.07
C GLU A 182 15.23 1.41 -10.41
N GLY A 183 15.48 0.86 -9.22
CA GLY A 183 16.56 1.23 -8.31
C GLY A 183 17.83 0.41 -8.49
N LEU A 184 17.73 -0.86 -8.89
CA LEU A 184 18.92 -1.65 -9.23
C LEU A 184 19.28 -1.53 -10.70
N GLY A 185 18.30 -1.15 -11.54
CA GLY A 185 18.41 -1.21 -12.98
C GLY A 185 18.58 -2.66 -13.41
N LYS A 186 17.69 -3.17 -14.26
CA LYS A 186 18.16 -4.21 -15.16
C LYS A 186 19.35 -3.61 -15.90
N ALA A 187 20.55 -4.09 -15.59
CA ALA A 187 21.58 -4.19 -16.59
C ALA A 187 20.99 -5.10 -17.68
N THR A 188 20.14 -4.53 -18.54
CA THR A 188 19.93 -5.05 -19.87
C THR A 188 21.30 -4.95 -20.51
N ALA A 189 22.03 -6.04 -20.38
CA ALA A 189 23.23 -6.32 -21.12
C ALA A 189 22.98 -5.92 -22.57
N ALA A 190 23.86 -5.07 -23.07
CA ALA A 190 24.10 -4.89 -24.49
C ALA A 190 24.43 -6.23 -25.15
#